data_AF-A0A2H4XFR1-F1
#
_entry.id   AF-A0A2H4XFR1-F1
#
_cell.length_a   1.000
_cell.length_b   1.000
_cell.length_c   1.000
_cell.angle_alpha   90.00
_cell.angle_beta   90.00
_cell.angle_gamma   90.00
#
_symmetry.space_group_name_H-M   'P 1'
#
loop_
_entity.id
_entity.type
_entity.pdbx_description
1 polymer ?
#
loop_
_entity_poly.entity_id
_entity_poly.type
_entity_poly.pdbx_seq_one_letter_code
_entity_poly.pdbx_strand_id
1 'polypeptide(L)'
;KLIDESKKLLKMKSEMEEKVSNLTNERDESISKLRSVDEKNCELSCKVELLMKRVENMEVSEREAARSRAKKNFEHVHHEDNKTKELLLEIERLRNRLQQLEVVEGDLMKTEDEYDQLERKFRTEQDRANILSMQFEELKSQVAKNKAIEKGEAVSQEAELRHRIRVEEAKNRDIRAEVQALKEKVHDMMNKEDQLSQLQVDYSVLQKRFIEEENKNTNMGQDVLNLTKELELSKRYSRAIRPSMNGRRMVDVPVTSTGVQTDVMSSESVE
;
A
#
# COMPACT_ATOMS: atom_id res chain seq x y z
N LYS A 1 -79.04 -128.03 108.29
CA LYS A 1 -79.11 -126.67 108.86
C LYS A 1 -77.71 -126.12 109.14
N LEU A 2 -76.94 -126.62 110.12
CA LEU A 2 -75.57 -126.15 110.43
C LEU A 2 -74.54 -126.28 109.27
N ILE A 3 -74.59 -127.37 108.48
CA ILE A 3 -73.64 -127.59 107.37
C ILE A 3 -73.89 -126.62 106.19
N ASP A 4 -75.16 -126.31 105.90
CA ASP A 4 -75.51 -125.38 104.82
C ASP A 4 -75.14 -123.94 105.16
N GLU A 5 -75.32 -123.55 106.43
CA GLU A 5 -74.87 -122.24 106.93
C GLU A 5 -73.35 -122.10 106.91
N SER A 6 -72.61 -123.16 107.27
CA SER A 6 -71.14 -123.16 107.22
C SER A 6 -70.60 -123.07 105.77
N LYS A 7 -71.22 -123.77 104.81
CA LYS A 7 -70.90 -123.61 103.37
C LYS A 7 -71.20 -122.20 102.86
N LYS A 8 -72.32 -121.60 103.29
CA LYS A 8 -72.69 -120.22 102.91
C LYS A 8 -71.72 -119.20 103.49
N LEU A 9 -71.28 -119.40 104.74
CA LEU A 9 -70.28 -118.54 105.40
C LEU A 9 -68.90 -118.66 104.72
N LEU A 10 -68.46 -119.88 104.38
CA LEU A 10 -67.19 -120.08 103.69
C LEU A 10 -67.20 -119.41 102.31
N LYS A 11 -68.32 -119.49 101.60
CA LYS A 11 -68.52 -118.80 100.32
C LYS A 11 -68.48 -117.27 100.46
N MET A 12 -69.15 -116.71 101.48
CA MET A 12 -69.04 -115.27 101.76
C MET A 12 -67.61 -114.86 102.12
N LYS A 13 -66.88 -115.69 102.87
CA LYS A 13 -65.49 -115.42 103.24
C LYS A 13 -64.59 -115.40 102.02
N SER A 14 -64.70 -116.39 101.13
CA SER A 14 -63.91 -116.41 99.88
C SER A 14 -64.28 -115.26 98.95
N GLU A 15 -65.57 -114.93 98.83
CA GLU A 15 -66.03 -113.76 98.05
C GLU A 15 -65.51 -112.43 98.64
N MET A 16 -65.37 -112.35 99.96
CA MET A 16 -64.80 -111.17 100.62
C MET A 16 -63.28 -111.10 100.46
N GLU A 17 -62.56 -112.22 100.56
CA GLU A 17 -61.12 -112.29 100.30
C GLU A 17 -60.80 -111.91 98.84
N GLU A 18 -61.59 -112.38 97.88
CA GLU A 18 -61.46 -112.01 96.47
C GLU A 18 -61.72 -110.51 96.27
N LYS A 19 -62.77 -109.95 96.87
CA LYS A 19 -63.03 -108.50 96.83
C LYS A 19 -61.90 -107.68 97.44
N VAL A 20 -61.37 -108.09 98.59
CA VAL A 20 -60.24 -107.40 99.24
C VAL A 20 -58.99 -107.48 98.36
N SER A 21 -58.71 -108.63 97.74
CA SER A 21 -57.59 -108.78 96.81
C SER A 21 -57.76 -107.87 95.58
N ASN A 22 -58.94 -107.84 94.98
CA ASN A 22 -59.23 -106.99 93.82
C ASN A 22 -59.11 -105.51 94.17
N LEU A 23 -59.68 -105.06 95.28
CA LEU A 23 -59.55 -103.68 95.77
C LEU A 23 -58.09 -103.30 96.07
N THR A 24 -57.29 -104.24 96.59
CA THR A 24 -55.87 -104.00 96.87
C THR A 24 -55.09 -103.81 95.56
N ASN A 25 -55.35 -104.65 94.57
CA ASN A 25 -54.76 -104.54 93.24
C ASN A 25 -55.16 -103.23 92.54
N GLU A 26 -56.45 -102.86 92.57
CA GLU A 26 -56.94 -101.58 92.03
C GLU A 26 -56.29 -100.38 92.73
N ARG A 27 -56.08 -100.46 94.04
CA ARG A 27 -55.39 -99.44 94.85
C ARG A 27 -53.91 -99.33 94.43
N ASP A 28 -53.22 -100.44 94.27
CA ASP A 28 -51.81 -100.45 93.83
C ASP A 28 -51.64 -99.95 92.39
N GLU A 29 -52.54 -100.32 91.48
CA GLU A 29 -52.60 -99.76 90.12
C GLU A 29 -52.82 -98.24 90.14
N SER A 30 -53.74 -97.78 90.98
CA SER A 30 -54.04 -96.34 91.13
C SER A 30 -52.83 -95.57 91.65
N ILE A 31 -52.10 -96.11 92.62
CA ILE A 31 -50.85 -95.53 93.13
C ILE A 31 -49.76 -95.50 92.06
N SER A 32 -49.63 -96.55 91.24
CA SER A 32 -48.65 -96.58 90.15
C SER A 32 -48.96 -95.53 89.08
N LYS A 33 -50.24 -95.36 88.72
CA LYS A 33 -50.69 -94.32 87.79
C LYS A 33 -50.44 -92.92 88.36
N LEU A 34 -50.72 -92.72 89.65
CA LEU A 34 -50.45 -91.45 90.32
C LEU A 34 -48.96 -91.08 90.29
N ARG A 35 -48.06 -92.03 90.60
CA ARG A 35 -46.61 -91.82 90.53
C ARG A 35 -46.13 -91.46 89.13
N SER A 36 -46.61 -92.16 88.10
CA SER A 36 -46.27 -91.83 86.71
C SER A 36 -46.75 -90.44 86.29
N VAL A 37 -47.93 -90.01 86.76
CA VAL A 37 -48.44 -88.65 86.51
C VAL A 37 -47.61 -87.61 87.26
N ASP A 38 -47.22 -87.88 88.50
CA ASP A 38 -46.39 -86.97 89.31
C ASP A 38 -44.98 -86.78 88.71
N GLU A 39 -44.34 -87.86 88.26
CA GLU A 39 -43.06 -87.81 87.54
C GLU A 39 -43.14 -86.97 86.26
N LYS A 40 -44.21 -87.17 85.46
CA LYS A 40 -44.47 -86.34 84.27
C LYS A 40 -44.73 -84.89 84.62
N ASN A 41 -45.42 -84.62 85.73
CA ASN A 41 -45.67 -83.27 86.20
C ASN A 41 -44.37 -82.56 86.63
N CYS A 42 -43.46 -83.28 87.31
CA CYS A 42 -42.12 -82.77 87.62
C CYS A 42 -41.31 -82.47 86.35
N GLU A 43 -41.28 -83.38 85.38
CA GLU A 43 -40.55 -83.17 84.11
C GLU A 43 -41.09 -81.96 83.34
N LEU A 44 -42.42 -81.84 83.23
CA LEU A 44 -43.07 -80.70 82.60
C LEU A 44 -42.77 -79.40 83.34
N SER A 45 -42.76 -79.41 84.67
CA SER A 45 -42.41 -78.24 85.49
C SER A 45 -40.98 -77.77 85.22
N CYS A 46 -40.01 -78.70 85.18
CA CYS A 46 -38.63 -78.36 84.81
C CYS A 46 -38.52 -77.82 83.38
N LYS A 47 -39.28 -78.37 82.43
CA LYS A 47 -39.32 -77.89 81.04
C LYS A 47 -39.91 -76.49 80.93
N VAL A 48 -40.97 -76.20 81.68
CA VAL A 48 -41.57 -74.87 81.77
C VAL A 48 -40.57 -73.87 82.33
N GLU A 49 -39.85 -74.22 83.41
CA GLU A 49 -38.82 -73.33 83.98
C GLU A 49 -37.70 -73.03 82.97
N LEU A 50 -37.24 -74.03 82.22
CA LEU A 50 -36.23 -73.83 81.17
C LEU A 50 -36.74 -72.92 80.04
N LEU A 51 -37.99 -73.11 79.62
CA LEU A 51 -38.62 -72.26 78.60
C LEU A 51 -38.81 -70.83 79.10
N MET A 52 -39.21 -70.63 80.36
CA MET A 52 -39.30 -69.31 80.98
C MET A 52 -37.95 -68.59 80.97
N LYS A 53 -36.89 -69.26 81.44
CA LYS A 53 -35.51 -68.71 81.38
C LYS A 53 -35.09 -68.37 79.95
N ARG A 54 -35.45 -69.20 78.96
CA ARG A 54 -35.17 -68.91 77.54
C ARG A 54 -35.93 -67.68 77.05
N VAL A 55 -37.19 -67.52 77.42
CA VAL A 55 -38.00 -66.34 77.07
C VAL A 55 -37.41 -65.09 77.69
N GLU A 56 -37.10 -65.10 78.99
CA GLU A 56 -36.45 -63.98 79.68
C GLU A 56 -35.15 -63.54 78.99
N ASN A 57 -34.30 -64.50 78.62
CA ASN A 57 -33.07 -64.20 77.89
C ASN A 57 -33.32 -63.60 76.50
N MET A 58 -34.32 -64.10 75.77
CA MET A 58 -34.72 -63.51 74.48
C MET A 58 -35.25 -62.09 74.65
N GLU A 59 -36.07 -61.82 75.67
CA GLU A 59 -36.57 -60.47 75.95
C GLU A 59 -35.44 -59.51 76.35
N VAL A 60 -34.45 -59.97 77.13
CA VAL A 60 -33.26 -59.16 77.45
C VAL A 60 -32.49 -58.83 76.18
N SER A 61 -32.23 -59.82 75.33
CA SER A 61 -31.55 -59.62 74.04
C SER A 61 -32.33 -58.70 73.11
N GLU A 62 -33.65 -58.81 73.06
CA GLU A 62 -34.51 -57.93 72.27
C GLU A 62 -34.47 -56.49 72.79
N ARG A 63 -34.56 -56.29 74.11
CA ARG A 63 -34.43 -54.97 74.74
C ARG A 63 -33.07 -54.34 74.44
N GLU A 64 -31.99 -55.11 74.48
CA GLU A 64 -30.65 -54.63 74.12
C GLU A 64 -30.53 -54.29 72.63
N ALA A 65 -31.06 -55.14 71.75
CA ALA A 65 -31.08 -54.91 70.31
C ALA A 65 -31.93 -53.69 69.92
N ALA A 66 -33.05 -53.46 70.60
CA ALA A 66 -33.88 -52.26 70.43
C ALA A 66 -33.13 -51.00 70.87
N ARG A 67 -32.45 -51.03 72.02
CA ARG A 67 -31.60 -49.92 72.49
C ARG A 67 -30.45 -49.62 71.52
N SER A 68 -29.77 -50.65 71.02
CA SER A 68 -28.68 -50.51 70.04
C SER A 68 -29.16 -49.88 68.73
N ARG A 69 -30.31 -50.34 68.20
CA ARG A 69 -30.93 -49.76 67.00
C ARG A 69 -31.32 -48.29 67.18
N ALA A 70 -31.91 -47.95 68.33
CA ALA A 70 -32.28 -46.57 68.64
C ALA A 70 -31.06 -45.63 68.70
N LYS A 71 -29.96 -46.08 69.33
CA LYS A 71 -28.69 -45.32 69.38
C LYS A 71 -28.10 -45.08 67.98
N LYS A 72 -28.03 -46.12 67.15
CA LYS A 72 -27.49 -46.01 65.79
C LYS A 72 -28.32 -45.07 64.90
N ASN A 73 -29.65 -45.12 65.02
CA ASN A 73 -30.52 -44.22 64.28
C ASN A 73 -30.33 -42.76 64.71
N PHE A 74 -30.17 -42.51 66.02
CA PHE A 74 -29.93 -41.18 66.55
C PHE A 74 -28.58 -40.60 66.08
N GLU A 75 -27.50 -41.41 66.13
CA GLU A 75 -26.19 -41.02 65.60
C GLU A 75 -26.23 -40.72 64.10
N HIS A 76 -26.94 -41.54 63.32
CA HIS A 76 -27.09 -41.32 61.88
C HIS A 76 -27.84 -40.02 61.55
N VAL A 77 -28.97 -39.77 62.21
CA VAL A 77 -29.74 -38.52 62.04
C VAL A 77 -28.90 -37.32 62.42
N HIS A 78 -28.15 -37.38 63.52
CA HIS A 78 -27.25 -36.29 63.90
C HIS A 78 -26.11 -36.05 62.90
N HIS A 79 -25.57 -37.11 62.29
CA HIS A 79 -24.54 -36.95 61.27
C HIS A 79 -25.09 -36.31 59.99
N GLU A 80 -26.28 -36.72 59.53
CA GLU A 80 -26.97 -36.12 58.39
C GLU A 80 -27.37 -34.65 58.68
N ASP A 81 -27.82 -34.33 59.89
CA ASP A 81 -28.12 -32.96 60.30
C ASP A 81 -26.86 -32.08 60.29
N ASN A 82 -25.73 -32.60 60.79
CA ASN A 82 -24.45 -31.88 60.75
C ASN A 82 -24.00 -31.63 59.32
N LYS A 83 -24.09 -32.64 58.44
CA LYS A 83 -23.78 -32.51 57.02
C LYS A 83 -24.69 -31.51 56.31
N THR A 84 -25.98 -31.49 56.66
CA THR A 84 -26.94 -30.52 56.13
C THR A 84 -26.56 -29.09 56.54
N LYS A 85 -26.14 -28.88 57.79
CA LYS A 85 -25.64 -27.58 58.26
C LYS A 85 -24.37 -27.15 57.54
N GLU A 86 -23.41 -28.05 57.35
CA GLU A 86 -22.18 -27.79 56.60
C GLU A 86 -22.48 -27.38 55.16
N LEU A 87 -23.39 -28.11 54.48
CA LEU A 87 -23.82 -27.79 53.12
C LEU A 87 -24.53 -26.43 53.04
N LEU A 88 -25.38 -26.09 54.02
CA LEU A 88 -26.02 -24.77 54.09
C LEU A 88 -24.99 -23.65 54.23
N LEU A 89 -23.98 -23.82 55.09
CA LEU A 89 -22.90 -22.86 55.24
C LEU A 89 -22.08 -22.72 53.95
N GLU A 90 -21.82 -23.83 53.25
CA GLU A 90 -21.10 -23.81 51.98
C GLU A 90 -21.91 -23.13 50.87
N ILE A 91 -23.22 -23.36 50.79
CA ILE A 91 -24.12 -22.63 49.87
C ILE A 91 -24.03 -21.13 50.14
N GLU A 92 -24.08 -20.71 51.39
CA GLU A 92 -24.01 -19.30 51.76
C GLU A 92 -22.63 -18.71 51.43
N ARG A 93 -21.55 -19.46 51.67
CA ARG A 93 -20.19 -19.07 51.26
C ARG A 93 -20.08 -18.89 49.75
N LEU A 94 -20.66 -19.81 48.97
CA LEU A 94 -20.66 -19.76 47.51
C LEU A 94 -21.50 -18.60 46.98
N ARG A 95 -22.65 -18.31 47.58
CA ARG A 95 -23.47 -17.13 47.25
C ARG A 95 -22.70 -15.83 47.46
N ASN A 96 -22.05 -15.68 48.60
CA ASN A 96 -21.21 -14.51 48.89
C ASN A 96 -20.05 -14.40 47.90
N ARG A 97 -19.42 -15.53 47.53
CA ARG A 97 -18.37 -15.53 46.52
C ARG A 97 -18.88 -15.14 45.13
N LEU A 98 -20.09 -15.58 44.75
CA LEU A 98 -20.71 -15.22 43.49
C LEU A 98 -20.99 -13.72 43.41
N GLN A 99 -21.56 -13.12 44.45
CA GLN A 99 -21.78 -11.67 44.51
C GLN A 99 -20.48 -10.87 44.37
N GLN A 100 -19.40 -11.32 45.00
CA GLN A 100 -18.09 -10.68 44.83
C GLN A 100 -17.58 -10.77 43.38
N LEU A 101 -17.79 -11.90 42.71
CA LEU A 101 -17.39 -12.07 41.31
C LEU A 101 -18.22 -11.18 40.38
N GLU A 102 -19.52 -11.05 40.61
CA GLU A 102 -20.40 -10.15 39.84
C GLU A 102 -19.96 -8.69 39.96
N VAL A 103 -19.53 -8.24 41.14
CA VAL A 103 -18.98 -6.88 41.33
C VAL A 103 -17.68 -6.71 40.54
N VAL A 104 -16.77 -7.69 40.61
CA VAL A 104 -15.49 -7.65 39.87
C VAL A 104 -15.72 -7.66 38.37
N GLU A 105 -16.67 -8.47 37.87
CA GLU A 105 -17.08 -8.49 36.47
C GLU A 105 -17.63 -7.12 36.04
N GLY A 106 -18.47 -6.50 36.87
CA GLY A 106 -18.99 -5.15 36.62
C GLY A 106 -17.89 -4.08 36.56
N ASP A 107 -16.87 -4.16 37.42
CA ASP A 107 -15.73 -3.24 37.37
C ASP A 107 -14.82 -3.52 36.15
N LEU A 108 -14.66 -4.79 35.78
CA LEU A 108 -13.92 -5.17 34.57
C LEU A 108 -14.59 -4.61 33.30
N MET A 109 -15.91 -4.72 33.19
CA MET A 109 -16.70 -4.15 32.09
C MET A 109 -16.51 -2.62 31.99
N LYS A 110 -16.50 -1.90 33.12
CA LYS A 110 -16.21 -0.45 33.11
C LYS A 110 -14.80 -0.16 32.61
N THR A 111 -13.81 -0.95 33.04
CA THR A 111 -12.42 -0.74 32.59
C THR A 111 -12.24 -1.04 31.10
N GLU A 112 -13.01 -1.99 30.54
CA GLU A 112 -13.05 -2.27 29.12
C GLU A 112 -13.63 -1.07 28.34
N ASP A 113 -14.76 -0.51 28.79
CA ASP A 113 -15.34 0.71 28.21
C ASP A 113 -14.38 1.92 28.26
N GLU A 114 -13.61 2.06 29.34
CA GLU A 114 -12.58 3.09 29.48
C GLU A 114 -11.42 2.88 28.51
N TYR A 115 -11.00 1.62 28.30
CA TYR A 115 -9.97 1.26 27.33
C TYR A 115 -10.40 1.60 25.90
N ASP A 116 -11.62 1.26 25.51
CA ASP A 116 -12.20 1.59 24.20
C ASP A 116 -12.30 3.10 23.97
N GLN A 117 -12.63 3.86 25.00
CA GLN A 117 -12.61 5.32 24.94
C GLN A 117 -11.19 5.87 24.77
N LEU A 118 -10.22 5.30 25.49
CA LEU A 118 -8.82 5.71 25.39
C LEU A 118 -8.23 5.38 24.02
N GLU A 119 -8.56 4.22 23.45
CA GLU A 119 -8.12 3.81 22.11
C GLU A 119 -8.66 4.77 21.03
N ARG A 120 -9.93 5.16 21.11
CA ARG A 120 -10.52 6.16 20.19
C ARG A 120 -9.84 7.52 20.33
N LYS A 121 -9.55 7.96 21.55
CA LYS A 121 -8.82 9.22 21.80
C LYS A 121 -7.41 9.14 21.24
N PHE A 122 -6.71 8.02 21.43
CA PHE A 122 -5.37 7.81 20.91
C PHE A 122 -5.34 7.90 19.38
N ARG A 123 -6.27 7.22 18.67
CA ARG A 123 -6.38 7.33 17.21
C ARG A 123 -6.63 8.78 16.78
N THR A 124 -7.52 9.49 17.46
CA THR A 124 -7.82 10.90 17.15
C THR A 124 -6.60 11.80 17.35
N GLU A 125 -5.83 11.60 18.43
CA GLU A 125 -4.61 12.36 18.69
C GLU A 125 -3.49 12.01 17.70
N GLN A 126 -3.41 10.75 17.26
CA GLN A 126 -2.50 10.34 16.19
C GLN A 126 -2.83 11.06 14.88
N ASP A 127 -4.10 11.14 14.51
CA ASP A 127 -4.55 11.88 13.33
C ASP A 127 -4.24 13.37 13.44
N ARG A 128 -4.46 13.98 14.61
CA ARG A 128 -4.06 15.37 14.86
C ARG A 128 -2.56 15.59 14.73
N ALA A 129 -1.74 14.70 15.29
CA ALA A 129 -0.29 14.77 15.19
C ALA A 129 0.17 14.67 13.72
N ASN A 130 -0.45 13.79 12.93
CA ASN A 130 -0.18 13.67 11.50
C ASN A 130 -0.51 14.96 10.74
N ILE A 131 -1.67 15.58 11.00
CA ILE A 131 -2.06 16.85 10.39
C ILE A 131 -1.06 17.96 10.75
N LEU A 132 -0.71 18.08 12.04
CA LEU A 132 0.28 19.08 12.49
C LEU A 132 1.66 18.85 11.84
N SER A 133 2.08 17.59 11.68
CA SER A 133 3.35 17.25 11.03
C SER A 133 3.36 17.68 9.56
N MET A 134 2.26 17.48 8.83
CA MET A 134 2.13 17.97 7.46
C MET A 134 2.19 19.50 7.37
N GLN A 135 1.48 20.20 8.25
CA GLN A 135 1.51 21.67 8.31
C GLN A 135 2.91 22.21 8.65
N PHE A 136 3.64 21.51 9.52
CA PHE A 136 5.00 21.87 9.88
C PHE A 136 5.97 21.74 8.69
N GLU A 137 5.91 20.65 7.92
CA GLU A 137 6.75 20.49 6.74
C GLU A 137 6.40 21.51 5.64
N GLU A 138 5.13 21.88 5.50
CA GLU A 138 4.72 22.97 4.59
C GLU A 138 5.32 24.32 5.02
N LEU A 139 5.19 24.69 6.29
CA LEU A 139 5.77 25.92 6.84
C LEU A 139 7.30 25.95 6.68
N LYS A 140 7.96 24.83 6.94
CA LYS A 140 9.42 24.69 6.75
C LYS A 140 9.83 24.91 5.29
N SER A 141 9.05 24.39 4.34
CA SER A 141 9.25 24.65 2.90
C SER A 141 9.08 26.13 2.56
N GLN A 142 8.03 26.77 3.07
CA GLN A 142 7.79 28.21 2.87
C GLN A 142 8.92 29.06 3.47
N VAL A 143 9.39 28.73 4.68
CA VAL A 143 10.54 29.41 5.32
C VAL A 143 11.82 29.23 4.50
N ALA A 144 12.07 28.04 3.95
CA ALA A 144 13.23 27.82 3.08
C ALA A 144 13.17 28.70 1.82
N LYS A 145 11.99 28.80 1.18
CA LYS A 145 11.77 29.69 0.04
C LYS A 145 12.00 31.16 0.41
N ASN A 146 11.43 31.62 1.52
CA ASN A 146 11.62 32.99 1.99
C ASN A 146 13.09 33.30 2.31
N LYS A 147 13.82 32.35 2.93
CA LYS A 147 15.26 32.50 3.17
C LYS A 147 16.06 32.61 1.88
N ALA A 148 15.71 31.86 0.84
CA ALA A 148 16.36 31.98 -0.48
C ALA A 148 16.09 33.35 -1.12
N ILE A 149 14.88 33.90 -0.92
CA ILE A 149 14.52 35.25 -1.36
C ILE A 149 15.32 36.30 -0.57
N GLU A 150 15.36 36.22 0.77
CA GLU A 150 16.10 37.15 1.65
C GLU A 150 17.61 37.12 1.41
N LYS A 151 18.20 35.94 1.18
CA LYS A 151 19.61 35.79 0.79
C LYS A 151 19.90 36.33 -0.61
N GLY A 152 18.87 36.74 -1.34
CA GLY A 152 19.01 37.24 -2.70
C GLY A 152 19.42 36.16 -3.69
N GLU A 153 19.25 34.86 -3.39
CA GLU A 153 19.51 33.77 -4.35
C GLU A 153 18.50 33.84 -5.51
N ALA A 154 17.23 34.17 -5.22
CA ALA A 154 16.22 34.45 -6.25
C ALA A 154 16.54 35.73 -7.05
N VAL A 155 17.06 36.76 -6.37
CA VAL A 155 17.50 38.02 -7.00
C VAL A 155 18.77 37.81 -7.85
N SER A 156 19.65 36.89 -7.42
CA SER A 156 20.86 36.49 -8.13
C SER A 156 20.51 35.76 -9.43
N GLN A 157 19.53 34.86 -9.40
CA GLN A 157 19.01 34.21 -10.60
C GLN A 157 18.37 35.23 -11.56
N GLU A 158 17.61 36.21 -11.06
CA GLU A 158 17.08 37.30 -11.88
C GLU A 158 18.19 38.19 -12.47
N ALA A 159 19.21 38.53 -11.68
CA ALA A 159 20.35 39.32 -12.13
C ALA A 159 21.14 38.62 -13.26
N GLU A 160 21.29 37.29 -13.17
CA GLU A 160 21.92 36.47 -14.21
C GLU A 160 21.11 36.49 -15.52
N LEU A 161 19.78 36.37 -15.43
CA LEU A 161 18.90 36.48 -16.60
C LEU A 161 18.97 37.88 -17.23
N ARG A 162 18.95 38.94 -16.41
CA ARG A 162 19.13 40.33 -16.88
C ARG A 162 20.50 40.55 -17.54
N HIS A 163 21.55 39.88 -17.08
CA HIS A 163 22.86 39.93 -17.74
C HIS A 163 22.84 39.26 -19.11
N ARG A 164 22.24 38.05 -19.22
CA ARG A 164 22.09 37.37 -20.52
C ARG A 164 21.31 38.20 -21.52
N ILE A 165 20.20 38.82 -21.11
CA ILE A 165 19.40 39.69 -21.98
C ILE A 165 20.26 40.83 -22.53
N ARG A 166 21.04 41.52 -21.69
CA ARG A 166 21.92 42.62 -22.13
C ARG A 166 22.96 42.17 -23.16
N VAL A 167 23.55 40.99 -22.97
CA VAL A 167 24.53 40.41 -23.91
C VAL A 167 23.87 40.08 -25.25
N GLU A 168 22.71 39.44 -25.24
CA GLU A 168 21.98 39.11 -26.46
C GLU A 168 21.46 40.37 -27.18
N GLU A 169 21.05 41.41 -26.45
CA GLU A 169 20.70 42.71 -27.04
C GLU A 169 21.89 43.37 -27.74
N ALA A 170 23.09 43.30 -27.17
CA ALA A 170 24.30 43.83 -27.79
C ALA A 170 24.61 43.10 -29.09
N LYS A 171 24.62 41.77 -29.08
CA LYS A 171 24.77 40.95 -30.30
C LYS A 171 23.73 41.30 -31.36
N ASN A 172 22.47 41.50 -30.96
CA ASN A 172 21.41 41.92 -31.87
C ASN A 172 21.65 43.32 -32.46
N ARG A 173 22.26 44.26 -31.71
CA ARG A 173 22.66 45.57 -32.26
C ARG A 173 23.76 45.39 -33.31
N ASP A 174 24.76 44.57 -33.02
CA ASP A 174 25.89 44.32 -33.93
C ASP A 174 25.41 43.66 -35.23
N ILE A 175 24.59 42.61 -35.14
CA ILE A 175 24.00 41.94 -36.31
C ILE A 175 23.18 42.94 -37.14
N ARG A 176 22.41 43.84 -36.52
CA ARG A 176 21.67 44.87 -37.26
C ARG A 176 22.60 45.83 -38.01
N ALA A 177 23.72 46.22 -37.40
CA ALA A 177 24.70 47.07 -38.06
C ALA A 177 25.37 46.34 -39.24
N GLU A 178 25.72 45.06 -39.08
CA GLU A 178 26.25 44.23 -40.17
C GLU A 178 25.25 44.10 -41.32
N VAL A 179 23.97 43.86 -41.02
CA VAL A 179 22.91 43.81 -42.04
C VAL A 179 22.82 45.14 -42.81
N GLN A 180 22.94 46.27 -42.13
CA GLN A 180 22.91 47.58 -42.77
C GLN A 180 24.14 47.80 -43.67
N ALA A 181 25.34 47.46 -43.20
CA ALA A 181 26.56 47.54 -44.01
C ALA A 181 26.50 46.62 -45.24
N LEU A 182 25.93 45.42 -45.10
CA LEU A 182 25.70 44.51 -46.21
C LEU A 182 24.70 45.08 -47.22
N LYS A 183 23.63 45.73 -46.76
CA LYS A 183 22.68 46.43 -47.65
C LYS A 183 23.37 47.53 -48.44
N GLU A 184 24.18 48.36 -47.80
CA GLU A 184 24.94 49.43 -48.48
C GLU A 184 25.89 48.84 -49.53
N LYS A 185 26.62 47.78 -49.17
CA LYS A 185 27.49 47.06 -50.11
C LYS A 185 26.73 46.48 -51.31
N VAL A 186 25.49 46.00 -51.11
CA VAL A 186 24.64 45.55 -52.22
C VAL A 186 24.26 46.71 -53.15
N HIS A 187 23.87 47.86 -52.61
CA HIS A 187 23.57 49.04 -53.44
C HIS A 187 24.80 49.51 -54.23
N ASP A 188 25.99 49.47 -53.63
CA ASP A 188 27.24 49.79 -54.33
C ASP A 188 27.55 48.81 -55.46
N MET A 189 27.30 47.51 -55.26
CA MET A 189 27.46 46.51 -56.31
C MET A 189 26.45 46.71 -57.43
N MET A 190 25.20 47.04 -57.11
CA MET A 190 24.17 47.36 -58.12
C MET A 190 24.60 48.57 -58.97
N ASN A 191 25.09 49.65 -58.34
CA ASN A 191 25.60 50.82 -59.05
C ASN A 191 26.77 50.46 -59.99
N LYS A 192 27.67 49.58 -59.55
CA LYS A 192 28.78 49.10 -60.39
C LYS A 192 28.31 48.22 -61.54
N GLU A 193 27.27 47.41 -61.33
CA GLU A 193 26.65 46.59 -62.37
C GLU A 193 25.96 47.46 -63.44
N ASP A 194 25.28 48.54 -63.03
CA ASP A 194 24.69 49.52 -63.95
C ASP A 194 25.78 50.23 -64.78
N GLN A 195 26.87 50.66 -64.15
CA GLN A 195 28.01 51.26 -64.85
C GLN A 195 28.66 50.29 -65.84
N LEU A 196 28.82 49.02 -65.45
CA LEU A 196 29.36 47.98 -66.32
C LEU A 196 28.44 47.74 -67.53
N SER A 197 27.13 47.73 -67.30
CA SER A 197 26.12 47.60 -68.36
C SER A 197 26.19 48.76 -69.35
N GLN A 198 26.36 50.00 -68.86
CA GLN A 198 26.54 51.17 -69.72
C GLN A 198 27.83 51.07 -70.56
N LEU A 199 28.96 50.69 -69.94
CA LEU A 199 30.22 50.51 -70.65
C LEU A 199 30.13 49.42 -71.73
N GLN A 200 29.37 48.36 -71.49
CA GLN A 200 29.15 47.29 -72.48
C GLN A 200 28.38 47.80 -73.71
N VAL A 201 27.39 48.69 -73.51
CA VAL A 201 26.68 49.36 -74.60
C VAL A 201 27.62 50.27 -75.39
N ASP A 202 28.38 51.12 -74.70
CA ASP A 202 29.33 52.04 -75.34
C ASP A 202 30.40 51.30 -76.14
N TYR A 203 30.94 50.20 -75.59
CA TYR A 203 31.86 49.31 -76.29
C TYR A 203 31.24 48.75 -77.58
N SER A 204 29.98 48.30 -77.53
CA SER A 204 29.26 47.78 -78.70
C SER A 204 29.05 48.84 -79.78
N VAL A 205 28.77 50.09 -79.39
CA VAL A 205 28.64 51.23 -80.32
C VAL A 205 29.98 51.57 -80.96
N LEU A 206 31.04 51.63 -80.17
CA LEU A 206 32.39 51.93 -80.67
C LEU A 206 32.88 50.82 -81.63
N GLN A 207 32.60 49.56 -81.31
CA GLN A 207 32.89 48.41 -82.16
C GLN A 207 32.19 48.53 -83.53
N LYS A 208 30.89 48.90 -83.55
CA LYS A 208 30.16 49.13 -84.81
C LYS A 208 30.79 50.25 -85.64
N ARG A 209 31.10 51.40 -85.02
CA ARG A 209 31.77 52.52 -85.70
C ARG A 209 33.12 52.14 -86.27
N PHE A 210 33.89 51.35 -85.54
CA PHE A 210 35.19 50.85 -86.01
C PHE A 210 35.04 50.02 -87.29
N ILE A 211 34.07 49.09 -87.32
CA ILE A 211 33.77 48.28 -88.51
C ILE A 211 33.28 49.16 -89.67
N GLU A 212 32.45 50.17 -89.41
CA GLU A 212 32.00 51.12 -90.43
C GLU A 212 33.16 51.92 -91.04
N GLU A 213 34.09 52.41 -90.23
CA GLU A 213 35.29 53.11 -90.72
C GLU A 213 36.24 52.17 -91.47
N GLU A 214 36.41 50.93 -91.01
CA GLU A 214 37.17 49.92 -91.74
C GLU A 214 36.58 49.68 -93.14
N ASN A 215 35.25 49.51 -93.24
CA ASN A 215 34.54 49.37 -94.52
C ASN A 215 34.65 50.61 -95.42
N LYS A 216 34.57 51.82 -94.86
CA LYS A 216 34.79 53.07 -95.62
C LYS A 216 36.22 53.14 -96.13
N ASN A 217 37.20 52.79 -95.30
CA ASN A 217 38.60 52.78 -95.69
C ASN A 217 38.88 51.75 -96.80
N THR A 218 38.26 50.57 -96.74
CA THR A 218 38.36 49.58 -97.84
C THR A 218 37.72 50.09 -99.14
N ASN A 219 36.56 50.75 -99.06
CA ASN A 219 35.89 51.32 -100.23
C ASN A 219 36.70 52.47 -100.84
N MET A 220 37.19 53.38 -100.02
CA MET A 220 38.04 54.49 -100.48
C MET A 220 39.36 53.98 -101.06
N GLY A 221 39.95 52.93 -100.48
CA GLY A 221 41.09 52.22 -101.07
C GLY A 221 40.78 51.66 -102.46
N GLN A 222 39.58 51.11 -102.66
CA GLN A 222 39.12 50.63 -103.96
C GLN A 222 38.89 51.77 -104.97
N ASP A 223 38.32 52.90 -104.54
CA ASP A 223 38.12 54.09 -105.38
C ASP A 223 39.46 54.71 -105.83
N VAL A 224 40.42 54.81 -104.92
CA VAL A 224 41.79 55.26 -105.24
C VAL A 224 42.43 54.35 -106.28
N LEU A 225 42.29 53.02 -106.14
CA LEU A 225 42.77 52.06 -107.13
C LEU A 225 42.11 52.26 -108.49
N ASN A 226 40.79 52.49 -108.54
CA ASN A 226 40.05 52.71 -109.77
C ASN A 226 40.47 54.01 -110.47
N LEU A 227 40.52 55.13 -109.74
CA LEU A 227 40.99 56.43 -110.25
C LEU A 227 42.43 56.36 -110.74
N THR A 228 43.30 55.60 -110.06
CA THR A 228 44.68 55.39 -110.50
C THR A 228 44.75 54.68 -111.85
N LYS A 229 43.90 53.65 -112.06
CA LYS A 229 43.79 52.96 -113.36
C LYS A 229 43.28 53.90 -114.46
N GLU A 230 42.23 54.67 -114.19
CA GLU A 230 41.68 55.64 -115.15
C GLU A 230 42.69 56.73 -115.52
N LEU A 231 43.41 57.27 -114.53
CA LEU A 231 44.48 58.24 -114.76
C LEU A 231 45.58 57.66 -115.64
N GLU A 232 45.96 56.40 -115.43
CA GLU A 232 46.97 55.71 -116.26
C GLU A 232 46.46 55.49 -117.70
N LEU A 233 45.19 55.10 -117.87
CA LEU A 233 44.56 55.04 -119.19
C LEU A 233 44.55 56.41 -119.87
N SER A 234 44.16 57.47 -119.18
CA SER A 234 44.15 58.85 -119.68
C SER A 234 45.55 59.33 -120.09
N LYS A 235 46.59 59.02 -119.30
CA LYS A 235 47.99 59.27 -119.65
C LYS A 235 48.40 58.54 -120.94
N ARG A 236 48.00 57.27 -121.10
CA ARG A 236 48.27 56.50 -122.33
C ARG A 236 47.53 57.07 -123.54
N TYR A 237 46.24 57.40 -123.42
CA TYR A 237 45.48 58.07 -124.46
C TYR A 237 46.10 59.42 -124.85
N SER A 238 46.50 60.23 -123.87
CA SER A 238 47.15 61.52 -124.11
C SER A 238 48.47 61.38 -124.89
N ARG A 239 49.27 60.36 -124.56
CA ARG A 239 50.50 60.03 -125.32
C ARG A 239 50.21 59.57 -126.75
N ALA A 240 49.10 58.85 -126.98
CA ALA A 240 48.72 58.39 -128.31
C ALA A 240 48.23 59.54 -129.22
N ILE A 241 47.56 60.55 -128.65
CA ILE A 241 47.02 61.70 -129.41
C ILE A 241 48.10 62.76 -129.67
N ARG A 242 49.10 62.89 -128.80
CA ARG A 242 50.28 63.77 -129.00
C ARG A 242 51.57 62.98 -128.79
N PRO A 243 52.21 62.45 -129.85
CA PRO A 243 53.51 61.81 -129.76
C PRO A 243 54.58 62.89 -129.51
N SER A 244 54.71 63.34 -128.26
CA SER A 244 55.72 64.33 -127.88
C SER A 244 56.97 63.62 -127.39
N MET A 245 58.08 63.92 -128.06
CA MET A 245 59.41 63.40 -127.77
C MET A 245 59.92 63.95 -126.43
N ASN A 246 60.28 63.01 -125.55
CA ASN A 246 61.24 63.12 -124.45
C ASN A 246 61.00 64.21 -123.39
N GLY A 247 60.50 63.74 -122.24
CA GLY A 247 60.08 64.54 -121.10
C GLY A 247 61.17 65.30 -120.35
N ARG A 248 60.81 66.51 -119.89
CA ARG A 248 61.04 66.95 -118.51
C ARG A 248 60.24 68.23 -118.19
N ARG A 249 59.84 68.29 -116.91
CA ARG A 249 59.27 69.38 -116.08
C ARG A 249 57.74 69.45 -115.96
N MET A 250 57.27 69.20 -114.75
CA MET A 250 56.37 70.13 -114.08
C MET A 250 57.07 70.64 -112.80
N VAL A 251 56.81 71.90 -112.49
CA VAL A 251 57.52 72.80 -111.58
C VAL A 251 56.97 72.70 -110.16
N ASP A 252 57.84 72.88 -109.15
CA ASP A 252 57.55 72.90 -107.71
C ASP A 252 56.58 74.03 -107.29
N VAL A 253 55.73 73.74 -106.31
CA VAL A 253 54.92 74.74 -105.56
C VAL A 253 55.33 74.65 -104.08
N PRO A 254 55.83 75.73 -103.45
CA PRO A 254 56.28 75.70 -102.06
C PRO A 254 55.10 75.87 -101.08
N VAL A 255 55.02 75.02 -100.06
CA VAL A 255 54.03 75.12 -98.98
C VAL A 255 54.67 75.82 -97.78
N THR A 256 54.15 77.00 -97.44
CA THR A 256 54.51 77.74 -96.23
C THR A 256 53.74 77.19 -95.02
N SER A 257 54.44 76.69 -94.01
CA SER A 257 53.83 76.25 -92.74
C SER A 257 53.91 77.38 -91.71
N THR A 258 52.77 77.98 -91.36
CA THR A 258 52.61 78.89 -90.22
C THR A 258 52.41 78.07 -88.94
N GLY A 259 53.29 78.25 -87.96
CA GLY A 259 53.15 77.67 -86.62
C GLY A 259 52.15 78.44 -85.75
N VAL A 260 51.51 77.73 -84.81
CA VAL A 260 50.70 78.29 -83.73
C VAL A 260 51.24 77.75 -82.40
N GLN A 261 51.50 78.68 -81.48
CA GLN A 261 52.12 78.51 -80.17
C GLN A 261 51.02 78.53 -79.09
N THR A 262 51.12 77.68 -78.07
CA THR A 262 50.43 77.86 -76.78
C THR A 262 51.33 77.39 -75.65
N ASP A 263 51.87 78.33 -74.86
CA ASP A 263 52.39 78.10 -73.51
C ASP A 263 51.23 78.20 -72.51
N VAL A 264 51.14 77.31 -71.52
CA VAL A 264 50.52 77.60 -70.20
C VAL A 264 51.20 76.79 -69.09
N MET A 265 52.00 77.53 -68.30
CA MET A 265 52.24 77.50 -66.85
C MET A 265 51.96 76.20 -66.06
N SER A 266 53.04 75.60 -65.58
CA SER A 266 53.06 74.70 -64.43
C SER A 266 52.99 75.50 -63.12
N SER A 267 51.89 75.38 -62.39
CA SER A 267 51.76 75.79 -60.98
C SER A 267 51.78 74.57 -60.06
N GLU A 268 52.56 74.70 -59.00
CA GLU A 268 52.71 73.87 -57.80
C GLU A 268 51.45 73.13 -57.32
N SER A 269 51.62 71.97 -56.68
CA SER A 269 51.49 71.83 -55.21
C SER A 269 51.46 70.36 -54.78
N VAL A 270 52.03 70.16 -53.60
CA VAL A 270 52.20 68.93 -52.82
C VAL A 270 50.85 68.38 -52.33
N GLU A 271 50.66 67.06 -52.45
CA GLU A 271 50.13 66.16 -51.40
C GLU A 271 50.57 64.72 -51.66
#